data_AF-A0A3C0JN78-F1
#
_entry.id   AF-A0A3C0JN78-F1
#
_cell.length_a   1.000
_cell.length_b   1.000
_cell.length_c   1.000
_cell.angle_alpha   90.00
_cell.angle_beta   90.00
_cell.angle_gamma   90.00
#
_symmetry.space_group_name_H-M   'P 1'
#
loop_
_entity.id
_entity.type
_entity.pdbx_description
1 polymer ?
#
loop_
_entity_poly.entity_id
_entity_poly.type
_entity_poly.pdbx_seq_one_letter_code
_entity_poly.pdbx_strand_id
1 'polypeptide(L)'
;MEVPAYAKLNLVLEVMAKRSDGYHEVRTVLQTIDLADRLTFHPAPSLSLRCDDTSLNGEDNLVWQAAASLANSRGIQPRVDITLEKHIPVAMGLGGGSSDAAAALLALNQLWRLDMSIEE
;
A
#
# COMPACT_ATOMS: atom_id res chain seq x y z
N MET A 1 -7.92 -8.30 11.22
CA MET A 1 -6.83 -7.40 11.64
C MET A 1 -7.12 -6.05 11.04
N GLU A 2 -6.98 -4.96 11.79
CA GLU A 2 -7.17 -3.60 11.27
C GLU A 2 -5.86 -2.83 11.46
N VAL A 3 -5.41 -2.11 10.43
CA VAL A 3 -4.21 -1.27 10.48
C VAL A 3 -4.44 0.07 9.78
N PRO A 4 -3.85 1.16 10.30
CA PRO A 4 -3.86 2.45 9.61
C PRO A 4 -2.80 2.52 8.51
N ALA A 5 -3.09 3.28 7.46
CA ALA A 5 -2.14 3.67 6.41
C ALA A 5 -2.02 5.20 6.38
N TYR A 6 -0.93 5.73 6.94
CA TYR A 6 -0.74 7.17 7.16
C TYR A 6 -0.29 7.91 5.90
N ALA A 7 -0.88 9.08 5.65
CA ALA A 7 -0.44 9.99 4.60
C ALA A 7 0.93 10.59 4.92
N LYS A 8 1.56 11.13 3.88
CA LYS A 8 2.79 11.93 4.00
C LYS A 8 2.63 13.32 3.40
N LEU A 9 3.57 14.18 3.76
CA LEU A 9 3.88 15.43 3.09
C LEU A 9 5.32 15.40 2.58
N ASN A 10 5.57 16.05 1.44
CA ASN A 10 6.92 16.42 1.04
C ASN A 10 7.18 17.83 1.59
N LEU A 11 7.82 17.94 2.75
CA LEU A 11 8.17 19.26 3.31
C LEU A 11 9.23 19.98 2.46
N VAL A 12 10.07 19.19 1.79
CA VAL A 12 11.02 19.64 0.78
C VAL A 12 10.91 18.67 -0.39
N LEU A 13 10.95 19.18 -1.62
CA LEU A 13 11.10 18.39 -2.84
C LEU A 13 12.04 19.12 -3.79
N GLU A 14 13.22 18.57 -3.98
CA GLU A 14 14.24 19.04 -4.91
C GLU A 14 14.34 18.04 -6.06
N VAL A 15 14.12 18.51 -7.29
CA VAL A 15 14.29 17.71 -8.50
C VAL A 15 15.73 17.92 -8.99
N MET A 16 16.49 16.83 -9.06
CA MET A 16 17.90 16.83 -9.42
C MET A 16 18.05 16.62 -10.93
N ALA A 17 18.65 15.51 -11.37
CA ALA A 17 18.85 15.20 -12.77
C ALA A 17 17.77 14.27 -13.34
N LYS A 18 17.49 14.39 -14.64
CA LYS A 18 16.73 13.40 -15.38
C LYS A 18 17.58 12.13 -15.55
N ARG A 19 16.98 10.98 -15.23
CA ARG A 19 17.58 9.65 -15.36
C ARG A 19 17.36 9.10 -16.78
N SER A 20 18.15 8.09 -17.14
CA SER A 20 18.07 7.40 -18.43
C SER A 20 16.77 6.61 -18.63
N ASP A 21 16.11 6.21 -17.56
CA ASP A 21 14.82 5.50 -17.55
C ASP A 21 13.59 6.43 -17.72
N GLY A 22 13.82 7.73 -17.94
CA GLY A 22 12.77 8.72 -18.12
C GLY A 22 12.25 9.34 -16.83
N TYR A 23 12.67 8.87 -15.66
CA TYR A 23 12.34 9.46 -14.35
C TYR A 23 13.33 10.57 -13.97
N HIS A 24 13.13 11.18 -12.79
CA HIS A 24 14.06 12.16 -12.22
C HIS A 24 14.60 11.66 -10.88
N GLU A 25 15.87 11.92 -10.62
CA GLU A 25 16.43 11.84 -9.28
C GLU A 25 15.84 12.97 -8.44
N VAL A 26 15.41 12.66 -7.21
CA VAL A 26 14.79 13.62 -6.30
C VAL A 26 15.41 13.51 -4.92
N ARG A 27 15.49 14.64 -4.22
CA ARG A 27 15.77 14.72 -2.78
C ARG A 27 14.55 15.28 -2.09
N THR A 28 14.08 14.61 -1.04
CA THR A 28 12.84 15.00 -0.35
C THR A 28 13.00 14.83 1.15
N VAL A 29 12.32 15.69 1.92
CA VAL A 29 12.07 15.48 3.35
C VAL A 29 10.61 15.05 3.48
N LEU A 30 10.41 13.77 3.77
CA LEU A 30 9.10 13.18 3.96
C LEU A 30 8.68 13.31 5.41
N GLN A 31 7.45 13.75 5.64
CA GLN A 31 6.84 13.80 6.97
C GLN A 31 5.53 13.03 6.96
N THR A 32 5.44 11.99 7.78
CA THR A 32 4.17 11.29 8.04
C THR A 32 3.24 12.21 8.85
N ILE A 33 1.96 12.19 8.53
CA ILE A 33 0.92 12.93 9.25
C ILE A 33 -0.14 11.97 9.80
N ASP A 34 -1.04 12.48 10.65
CA ASP A 34 -2.09 11.71 11.33
C ASP A 34 -3.28 11.34 10.43
N LEU A 35 -3.46 12.03 9.31
CA LEU A 35 -4.41 11.63 8.27
C LEU A 35 -4.08 10.22 7.76
N ALA A 36 -5.04 9.30 7.82
CA ALA A 36 -4.81 7.90 7.48
C ALA A 36 -6.04 7.22 6.88
N ASP A 37 -5.79 6.36 5.90
CA ASP A 37 -6.73 5.35 5.45
C ASP A 37 -6.78 4.18 6.44
N ARG A 38 -7.83 3.35 6.36
CA ARG A 38 -7.94 2.13 7.18
C ARG A 38 -8.03 0.90 6.31
N LEU A 39 -7.22 -0.10 6.64
CA LEU A 39 -7.28 -1.42 6.02
C LEU A 39 -7.72 -2.46 7.04
N THR A 40 -8.73 -3.24 6.67
CA THR A 40 -9.25 -4.34 7.46
C THR A 40 -9.08 -5.65 6.68
N PHE A 41 -8.49 -6.65 7.34
CA PHE A 41 -8.14 -7.94 6.77
C PHE A 41 -8.87 -9.07 7.48
N HIS A 42 -9.51 -9.93 6.71
CA HIS A 42 -10.18 -11.15 7.17
C HIS A 42 -9.70 -12.36 6.36
N PRO A 43 -9.40 -13.50 7.00
CA PRO A 43 -9.13 -14.74 6.26
C PRO A 43 -10.32 -15.11 5.37
N ALA A 44 -10.04 -15.44 4.11
CA ALA A 44 -11.07 -15.78 3.12
C ALA A 44 -10.58 -16.88 2.16
N PRO A 45 -11.48 -17.57 1.42
CA PRO A 45 -11.06 -18.62 0.48
C PRO A 45 -10.20 -18.14 -0.69
N SER A 46 -10.30 -16.86 -1.05
CA SER A 46 -9.60 -16.22 -2.17
C SER A 46 -9.29 -14.76 -1.84
N LEU A 47 -8.47 -14.11 -2.67
CA LEU A 47 -8.19 -12.68 -2.55
C LEU A 47 -9.43 -11.89 -2.97
N SER A 48 -9.86 -10.99 -2.11
CA SER A 48 -10.86 -9.96 -2.43
C SER A 48 -10.43 -8.61 -1.86
N LEU A 49 -10.75 -7.54 -2.58
CA LEU A 49 -10.54 -6.17 -2.13
C LEU A 49 -11.82 -5.38 -2.40
N ARG A 50 -12.33 -4.71 -1.36
CA ARG A 50 -13.39 -3.72 -1.47
C ARG A 50 -12.91 -2.39 -0.93
N CYS A 51 -12.96 -1.37 -1.76
CA CYS A 51 -12.73 0.02 -1.42
C CYS A 51 -14.08 0.74 -1.34
N ASP A 52 -14.22 1.66 -0.38
CA ASP A 52 -15.37 2.56 -0.27
C ASP A 52 -15.46 3.53 -1.47
N ASP A 53 -14.32 3.97 -2.01
CA ASP A 53 -14.22 4.51 -3.36
C ASP A 53 -14.21 3.36 -4.39
N THR A 54 -15.36 3.15 -5.05
CA THR A 54 -15.54 2.05 -5.99
C THR A 54 -14.71 2.15 -7.25
N SER A 55 -14.18 3.33 -7.58
CA SER A 55 -13.27 3.52 -8.72
C SER A 55 -11.90 2.87 -8.50
N LEU A 56 -11.57 2.56 -7.24
CA LEU A 56 -10.32 1.90 -6.83
C LEU A 56 -10.51 0.39 -6.61
N ASN A 57 -11.68 -0.17 -6.94
CA ASN A 57 -11.89 -1.61 -6.87
C ASN A 57 -11.19 -2.33 -8.03
N GLY A 58 -10.78 -3.58 -7.78
CA GLY A 58 -10.19 -4.45 -8.79
C GLY A 58 -8.67 -4.61 -8.66
N GLU A 59 -8.10 -5.27 -9.66
CA GLU A 59 -6.71 -5.76 -9.61
C GLU A 59 -5.66 -4.67 -9.86
N ASP A 60 -6.08 -3.52 -10.37
CA ASP A 60 -5.20 -2.36 -10.59
C ASP A 60 -4.87 -1.61 -9.28
N ASN A 61 -5.57 -1.92 -8.19
CA ASN A 61 -5.29 -1.33 -6.89
C ASN A 61 -3.97 -1.85 -6.31
N LEU A 62 -3.09 -0.95 -5.85
CA LEU A 62 -1.79 -1.32 -5.30
C LEU A 62 -1.89 -2.25 -4.07
N VAL A 63 -2.97 -2.19 -3.28
CA VAL A 63 -3.23 -3.13 -2.18
C VAL A 63 -3.46 -4.54 -2.70
N TRP A 64 -4.26 -4.68 -3.77
CA TRP A 64 -4.47 -5.96 -4.43
C TRP A 64 -3.16 -6.50 -5.00
N GLN A 65 -2.43 -5.66 -5.72
CA GLN A 65 -1.14 -6.03 -6.31
C GLN A 65 -0.12 -6.43 -5.25
N ALA A 66 -0.08 -5.73 -4.12
CA ALA A 66 0.77 -6.06 -2.98
C ALA A 66 0.43 -7.43 -2.40
N ALA A 67 -0.86 -7.71 -2.14
CA ALA A 67 -1.31 -9.00 -1.62
C ALA A 67 -1.00 -10.15 -2.58
N ALA A 68 -1.30 -9.97 -3.86
CA ALA A 68 -1.04 -10.97 -4.90
C ALA A 68 0.46 -11.22 -5.09
N SER A 69 1.28 -10.16 -5.14
CA SER A 69 2.73 -10.24 -5.33
C SER A 69 3.41 -10.89 -4.14
N LEU A 70 3.02 -10.52 -2.92
CA LEU A 70 3.53 -11.12 -1.69
C LEU A 70 3.23 -12.63 -1.64
N ALA A 71 1.98 -13.01 -1.90
CA ALA A 71 1.59 -14.41 -1.93
C ALA A 71 2.36 -15.20 -2.99
N ASN A 72 2.49 -14.65 -4.20
CA ASN A 72 3.27 -15.25 -5.28
C ASN A 72 4.76 -15.42 -4.92
N SER A 73 5.37 -14.42 -4.27
CA SER A 73 6.78 -14.48 -3.85
C SER A 73 7.07 -15.60 -2.84
N ARG A 74 6.06 -16.02 -2.07
CA ARG A 74 6.15 -17.10 -1.08
C ARG A 74 5.49 -18.40 -1.55
N GLY A 75 4.99 -18.46 -2.77
CA GLY A 75 4.34 -19.65 -3.34
C GLY A 75 3.06 -20.07 -2.61
N ILE A 76 2.36 -19.12 -1.98
CA ILE A 76 1.10 -19.38 -1.25
C ILE A 76 -0.10 -18.80 -2.01
N GLN A 77 -1.30 -19.26 -1.66
CA GLN A 77 -2.53 -18.67 -2.16
C GLN A 77 -2.91 -17.43 -1.33
N PRO A 78 -3.25 -16.29 -1.95
CA PRO A 78 -3.66 -15.08 -1.24
C PRO A 78 -5.08 -15.25 -0.68
N ARG A 79 -5.19 -15.87 0.49
CA ARG A 79 -6.47 -16.23 1.14
C ARG A 79 -6.91 -15.15 2.11
N VAL A 80 -7.35 -14.01 1.59
CA VAL A 80 -7.70 -12.82 2.39
C VAL A 80 -8.74 -11.94 1.71
N ASP A 81 -9.73 -11.50 2.48
CA ASP A 81 -10.63 -10.42 2.14
C ASP A 81 -10.13 -9.13 2.78
N ILE A 82 -10.01 -8.08 1.97
CA ILE A 82 -9.46 -6.79 2.36
C ILE A 82 -10.54 -5.73 2.15
N THR A 83 -10.83 -4.94 3.18
CA THR A 83 -11.61 -3.70 3.05
C THR A 83 -10.67 -2.51 3.21
N LEU A 84 -10.76 -1.55 2.29
CA LEU A 84 -10.04 -0.29 2.31
C LEU A 84 -11.04 0.85 2.47
N GLU A 85 -10.86 1.66 3.51
CA GLU A 85 -11.63 2.89 3.75
C GLU A 85 -10.72 4.08 3.48
N LYS A 86 -11.11 4.93 2.52
CA LYS A 86 -10.32 6.06 2.05
C LYS A 86 -10.69 7.34 2.79
N HIS A 87 -9.75 7.85 3.56
CA HIS A 87 -9.78 9.18 4.15
C HIS A 87 -8.72 10.11 3.53
N ILE A 88 -7.64 9.57 2.97
CA ILE A 88 -6.63 10.32 2.25
C ILE A 88 -7.19 10.66 0.86
N PRO A 89 -7.32 11.95 0.51
CA PRO A 89 -7.78 12.35 -0.81
C PRO A 89 -6.95 11.75 -1.94
N VAL A 90 -7.63 11.05 -2.85
CA VAL A 90 -7.02 10.38 -3.99
C VAL A 90 -6.35 11.39 -4.91
N ALA A 91 -5.19 11.05 -5.48
CA ALA A 91 -4.42 11.85 -6.43
C ALA A 91 -3.93 13.24 -5.94
N MET A 92 -3.91 13.48 -4.63
CA MET A 92 -3.47 14.78 -4.06
C MET A 92 -1.99 14.84 -3.66
N GLY A 93 -1.16 13.88 -4.09
CA GLY A 93 0.29 13.87 -3.79
C GLY A 93 0.65 13.48 -2.35
N LEU A 94 -0.32 12.97 -1.58
CA LEU A 94 -0.16 12.58 -0.17
C LEU A 94 0.35 11.15 0.04
N GLY A 95 0.57 10.40 -1.03
CA GLY A 95 1.12 9.04 -0.96
C GLY A 95 0.15 7.97 -0.46
N GLY A 96 -1.17 8.22 -0.45
CA GLY A 96 -2.18 7.29 0.08
C GLY A 96 -2.08 5.88 -0.48
N GLY A 97 -2.20 5.68 -1.79
CA GLY A 97 -2.15 4.34 -2.39
C GLY A 97 -0.83 3.57 -2.13
N SER A 98 0.31 4.27 -2.08
CA SER A 98 1.59 3.65 -1.73
C SER A 98 1.64 3.26 -0.24
N SER A 99 1.09 4.10 0.64
CA SER A 99 0.97 3.79 2.06
C SER A 99 0.03 2.60 2.29
N ASP A 100 -1.10 2.54 1.58
CA ASP A 100 -2.05 1.43 1.66
C ASP A 100 -1.38 0.10 1.30
N ALA A 101 -0.63 0.09 0.20
CA ALA A 101 0.10 -1.09 -0.26
C ALA A 101 1.18 -1.52 0.74
N ALA A 102 1.95 -0.57 1.28
CA ALA A 102 2.97 -0.87 2.30
C ALA A 102 2.34 -1.42 3.59
N ALA A 103 1.24 -0.83 4.06
CA ALA A 103 0.49 -1.33 5.21
C ALA A 103 -0.07 -2.74 4.96
N ALA A 104 -0.54 -3.02 3.74
CA ALA A 104 -0.98 -4.35 3.35
C ALA A 104 0.17 -5.38 3.38
N LEU A 105 1.36 -5.06 2.86
CA LEU A 105 2.51 -5.95 2.93
C LEU A 105 2.87 -6.33 4.38
N LEU A 106 2.94 -5.34 5.27
CA LEU A 106 3.25 -5.55 6.69
C LEU A 106 2.17 -6.39 7.39
N ALA A 107 0.89 -6.06 7.18
CA ALA A 107 -0.23 -6.79 7.79
C ALA A 107 -0.30 -8.24 7.29
N LEU A 108 -0.09 -8.46 5.98
CA LEU A 108 -0.15 -9.79 5.38
C LEU A 108 1.07 -10.65 5.72
N ASN A 109 2.26 -10.07 5.84
CA ASN A 109 3.44 -10.75 6.38
C ASN A 109 3.13 -11.35 7.77
N GLN A 110 2.48 -10.58 8.64
CA GLN A 110 2.03 -11.05 9.96
C GLN A 110 0.88 -12.07 9.87
N LEU A 111 -0.16 -11.76 9.08
CA LEU A 111 -1.36 -12.59 8.99
C LEU A 111 -1.05 -13.98 8.42
N TRP A 112 -0.15 -14.06 7.44
CA TRP A 112 0.28 -15.30 6.81
C TRP A 112 1.51 -15.92 7.46
N ARG A 113 2.09 -15.28 8.50
CA ARG A 113 3.26 -15.76 9.25
C ARG A 113 4.43 -16.08 8.32
N LEU A 114 4.77 -15.13 7.46
CA LEU A 114 5.83 -15.31 6.47
C LEU A 114 7.22 -15.03 7.04
N ASP A 115 7.30 -14.46 8.24
CA ASP A 115 8.54 -14.12 8.96
C ASP A 115 9.55 -13.34 8.11
N MET A 116 9.05 -12.48 7.21
CA MET A 116 9.88 -11.63 6.37
C MET A 116 10.48 -10.48 7.18
N SER A 117 11.74 -10.16 6.86
CA SER A 117 12.40 -8.95 7.35
C SER A 117 11.78 -7.68 6.75
N ILE A 118 12.17 -6.51 7.25
CA ILE A 118 11.71 -5.22 6.72
C ILE A 118 12.39 -4.90 5.38
N GLU A 119 13.57 -5.46 5.15
CA GLU A 119 14.35 -5.29 3.94
C GLU A 119 13.82 -6.10 2.74
N GLU A 120 13.09 -7.19 2.99
CA GLU A 120 12.46 -8.06 1.98
C GLU A 120 11.06 -7.58 1.55
#